data_AF-A0A350NX78-F1
#
_entry.id   AF-A0A350NX78-F1
#
_cell.length_a   1.000
_cell.length_b   1.000
_cell.length_c   1.000
_cell.angle_alpha   90.00
_cell.angle_beta   90.00
_cell.angle_gamma   90.00
#
_symmetry.space_group_name_H-M   'P 1'
#
loop_
_entity.id
_entity.type
_entity.pdbx_description
1 polymer ?
#
loop_
_entity_poly.entity_id
_entity_poly.type
_entity_poly.pdbx_seq_one_letter_code
_entity_poly.pdbx_strand_id
1 'polypeptide(L)'
;MERDDLIVNDSYALNAHHSEEEGAKIRRNTWKVTGILTLLTTVEVIMGIFFKRSEAFSWTMIKWTFIILTLVKAAYIVLVFMHLGDERSNLKKAVLAPYMLFIAYLLFIAITEGFGHLGNFNAFH
;
A
#
# COMPACT_ATOMS: atom_id res chain seq x y z
N MET A 1 4.12 53.74 1.76
CA MET A 1 3.13 52.75 2.24
C MET A 1 3.78 51.39 2.09
N GLU A 2 3.97 50.65 3.18
CA GLU A 2 4.14 49.20 3.02
C GLU A 2 2.88 48.67 2.33
N ARG A 3 3.05 47.74 1.39
CA ARG A 3 1.91 47.21 0.67
C ARG A 3 1.24 46.13 1.53
N ASP A 4 -0.01 46.36 1.88
CA ASP A 4 -0.81 45.55 2.80
C ASP A 4 -0.99 44.09 2.30
N ASP A 5 -0.91 43.89 0.99
CA ASP A 5 -0.90 42.58 0.32
C ASP A 5 0.33 41.72 0.67
N LEU A 6 1.50 42.34 0.88
CA LEU A 6 2.71 41.64 1.29
C LEU A 6 2.67 41.24 2.77
N ILE A 7 2.12 42.11 3.63
CA ILE A 7 1.98 41.84 5.08
C ILE A 7 1.06 40.64 5.32
N VAL A 8 -0.07 40.59 4.60
CA VAL A 8 -1.01 39.46 4.68
C VAL A 8 -0.37 38.17 4.16
N ASN A 9 0.37 38.22 3.05
CA ASN A 9 1.06 37.07 2.48
C ASN A 9 2.16 36.52 3.41
N ASP A 10 2.97 37.40 4.00
CA ASP A 10 4.04 37.02 4.92
C ASP A 10 3.48 36.42 6.22
N SER A 11 2.29 36.86 6.65
CA SER A 11 1.58 36.24 7.77
C SER A 11 1.15 34.79 7.48
N TYR A 12 0.73 34.48 6.25
CA TYR A 12 0.40 33.10 5.86
C TYR A 12 1.65 32.22 5.80
N ALA A 13 2.78 32.74 5.28
CA ALA A 13 4.04 32.02 5.23
C ALA A 13 4.57 31.68 6.64
N LEU A 14 4.48 32.64 7.58
CA LEU A 14 4.91 32.46 8.96
C LEU A 14 4.07 31.38 9.68
N ASN A 15 2.75 31.42 9.50
CA ASN A 15 1.82 30.45 10.09
C ASN A 15 1.85 29.05 9.45
N ALA A 16 2.46 28.90 8.26
CA ALA A 16 2.63 27.61 7.57
C ALA A 16 3.92 26.87 7.97
N HIS A 17 4.73 27.41 8.88
CA HIS A 17 5.90 26.71 9.41
C HIS A 17 5.49 25.60 10.38
N HIS A 18 5.49 24.37 9.89
CA HIS A 18 5.49 23.19 10.75
C HIS A 18 6.74 23.21 11.65
N SER A 19 6.57 22.86 12.92
CA SER A 19 7.71 22.82 13.84
C SER A 19 8.71 21.73 13.43
N GLU A 20 10.00 21.99 13.60
CA GLU A 20 11.06 21.00 13.35
C GLU A 20 10.82 19.69 14.11
N GLU A 21 10.21 19.79 15.30
CA GLU A 21 9.88 18.62 16.14
C GLU A 21 8.82 17.71 15.49
N GLU A 22 7.81 18.28 14.83
CA GLU A 22 6.79 17.51 14.10
C GLU A 22 7.39 16.81 12.88
N GLY A 23 8.20 17.53 12.10
CA GLY A 23 8.90 16.96 10.95
C GLY A 23 9.84 15.81 11.35
N ALA A 24 10.56 15.94 12.48
CA ALA A 24 11.44 14.90 12.98
C ALA A 24 10.69 13.61 13.36
N LYS A 25 9.49 13.72 13.95
CA LYS A 25 8.64 12.56 14.29
C LYS A 25 8.17 11.81 13.05
N ILE A 26 7.74 12.54 12.01
CA ILE A 26 7.29 11.94 10.74
C ILE A 26 8.45 11.18 10.08
N ARG A 27 9.62 11.83 9.95
CA ARG A 27 10.82 11.19 9.36
C ARG A 27 11.22 9.92 10.11
N ARG A 28 11.18 9.95 11.45
CA ARG A 28 11.49 8.79 12.29
C ARG A 28 10.51 7.64 12.07
N ASN A 29 9.21 7.94 11.95
CA ASN A 29 8.21 6.92 11.67
C ASN A 29 8.41 6.28 10.28
N THR A 30 8.69 7.10 9.26
CA THR A 30 8.99 6.62 7.91
C THR A 30 10.19 5.67 7.89
N TRP A 31 11.29 6.02 8.56
CA TRP A 31 12.46 5.13 8.66
C TRP A 31 12.16 3.83 9.40
N LYS A 32 11.37 3.88 10.47
CA LYS A 32 10.94 2.69 11.20
C LYS A 32 10.14 1.74 10.29
N VAL A 33 9.14 2.28 9.59
CA VAL A 33 8.29 1.46 8.71
C VAL A 33 9.04 0.96 7.49
N THR A 34 9.99 1.74 6.96
CA THR A 34 10.92 1.28 5.92
C THR A 34 11.67 0.03 6.38
N GLY A 35 12.27 0.05 7.58
CA GLY A 35 12.97 -1.12 8.11
C GLY A 35 12.05 -2.34 8.29
N ILE A 36 10.82 -2.15 8.76
CA ILE A 36 9.83 -3.22 8.90
C ILE A 36 9.48 -3.83 7.53
N LEU A 37 9.23 -2.99 6.53
CA LEU A 37 8.85 -3.43 5.19
C LEU A 37 10.00 -4.09 4.44
N THR A 38 11.22 -3.59 4.61
CA THR A 38 12.44 -4.25 4.10
C THR A 38 12.57 -5.64 4.70
N LEU A 39 12.49 -5.77 6.03
CA LEU A 39 12.58 -7.06 6.70
C LEU A 39 11.49 -8.04 6.24
N LEU A 40 10.23 -7.60 6.20
CA LEU A 40 9.11 -8.41 5.70
C LEU A 40 9.34 -8.88 4.27
N THR A 41 9.85 -8.00 3.41
CA THR A 41 10.12 -8.32 2.00
C THR A 41 11.30 -9.27 1.86
N THR A 42 12.37 -9.09 2.64
CA THR A 42 13.50 -10.01 2.68
C THR A 42 13.05 -11.41 3.10
N VAL A 43 12.24 -11.52 4.16
CA VAL A 43 11.69 -12.81 4.61
C VAL A 43 10.83 -13.45 3.52
N GLU A 44 9.96 -12.68 2.86
CA GLU A 44 9.12 -13.19 1.77
C GLU A 44 9.93 -13.72 0.60
N VAL A 45 10.95 -12.98 0.15
CA VAL A 45 11.83 -13.40 -0.96
C VAL A 45 12.61 -14.66 -0.58
N ILE A 46 13.18 -14.72 0.63
CA ILE A 46 13.88 -15.90 1.14
C ILE A 46 12.93 -17.10 1.13
N MET A 47 11.71 -16.96 1.68
CA MET A 47 10.72 -18.02 1.62
C MET A 47 10.40 -18.45 0.19
N GLY A 48 10.26 -17.52 -0.75
CA GLY A 48 9.98 -17.83 -2.15
C GLY A 48 11.10 -18.60 -2.86
N ILE A 49 12.35 -18.35 -2.46
CA ILE A 49 13.52 -19.06 -3.01
C ILE A 49 13.62 -20.48 -2.46
N PHE A 50 13.44 -20.65 -1.14
CA PHE A 50 13.65 -21.93 -0.47
C PHE A 50 12.45 -22.88 -0.58
N PHE A 51 11.22 -22.36 -0.52
CA PHE A 51 10.02 -23.17 -0.59
C PHE A 51 9.53 -23.28 -2.04
N LYS A 52 10.09 -24.26 -2.77
CA LYS A 52 9.65 -24.60 -4.13
C LYS A 52 8.31 -25.35 -4.12
N ARG A 53 7.58 -25.30 -5.24
CA ARG A 53 6.30 -25.99 -5.44
C ARG A 53 6.43 -27.46 -5.01
N SER A 54 5.70 -27.84 -3.98
CA SER A 54 5.50 -29.23 -3.56
C SER A 54 3.99 -29.52 -3.60
N GLU A 55 3.59 -30.76 -3.85
CA GLU A 55 2.17 -31.14 -3.85
C GLU A 55 1.59 -31.35 -2.45
N ALA A 56 2.36 -31.00 -1.41
CA ALA A 56 1.95 -31.16 -0.03
C ALA A 56 1.03 -30.03 0.45
N PHE A 57 0.28 -30.29 1.53
CA PHE A 57 -0.52 -29.31 2.28
C PHE A 57 0.23 -28.00 2.59
N SER A 58 1.55 -28.10 2.76
CA SER A 58 2.48 -26.99 2.98
C SER A 58 2.42 -25.93 1.87
N TRP A 59 2.16 -26.31 0.61
CA TRP A 59 2.14 -25.35 -0.51
C TRP A 59 0.95 -24.40 -0.48
N THR A 60 -0.23 -24.88 -0.08
CA THR A 60 -1.40 -24.01 0.11
C THR A 60 -1.18 -23.02 1.25
N MET A 61 -0.57 -23.47 2.35
CA MET A 61 -0.20 -22.59 3.47
C MET A 61 0.79 -21.49 3.05
N ILE A 62 1.79 -21.84 2.23
CA ILE A 62 2.75 -20.87 1.69
C ILE A 62 2.03 -19.81 0.84
N LYS A 63 1.15 -20.20 -0.09
CA LYS A 63 0.37 -19.25 -0.91
C LYS A 63 -0.41 -18.25 -0.05
N TRP A 64 -1.12 -18.73 0.98
CA TRP A 64 -1.85 -17.87 1.90
C TRP A 64 -0.93 -16.93 2.68
N THR A 65 0.24 -17.41 3.09
CA THR A 65 1.25 -16.58 3.75
C THR A 65 1.69 -15.42 2.85
N PHE A 66 1.98 -15.68 1.57
CA PHE A 66 2.35 -14.63 0.60
C PHE A 66 1.23 -13.61 0.41
N ILE A 67 -0.03 -14.05 0.31
CA ILE A 67 -1.18 -13.14 0.18
C ILE A 67 -1.29 -12.23 1.42
N ILE A 68 -1.24 -12.81 2.62
CA ILE A 68 -1.36 -12.05 3.87
C ILE A 68 -0.19 -11.06 4.03
N LEU A 69 1.04 -11.50 3.80
CA LEU A 69 2.22 -10.63 3.86
C LEU A 69 2.12 -9.48 2.86
N THR A 70 1.62 -9.73 1.65
CA THR A 70 1.40 -8.69 0.64
C THR A 70 0.36 -7.66 1.10
N LEU A 71 -0.77 -8.11 1.67
CA LEU A 71 -1.80 -7.21 2.20
C LEU A 71 -1.30 -6.36 3.37
N VAL A 72 -0.55 -6.96 4.30
CA VAL A 72 0.07 -6.23 5.41
C VAL A 72 1.01 -5.14 4.88
N LYS A 73 1.87 -5.48 3.92
CA LYS A 73 2.79 -4.50 3.30
C LYS A 73 2.02 -3.37 2.62
N ALA A 74 0.99 -3.69 1.85
CA ALA A 74 0.14 -2.70 1.19
C ALA A 74 -0.49 -1.73 2.19
N ALA A 75 -1.00 -2.23 3.33
CA ALA A 75 -1.56 -1.40 4.39
C ALA A 75 -0.52 -0.44 4.98
N TYR A 76 0.69 -0.91 5.30
CA TYR A 76 1.76 -0.05 5.81
C TYR A 76 2.20 1.01 4.80
N ILE A 77 2.27 0.66 3.51
CA ILE A 77 2.61 1.62 2.44
C ILE A 77 1.56 2.72 2.35
N VAL A 78 0.28 2.35 2.25
CA VAL A 78 -0.81 3.32 2.10
C VAL A 78 -0.96 4.20 3.33
N LEU A 79 -0.92 3.63 4.53
CA LEU A 79 -1.16 4.39 5.76
C LEU A 79 0.03 5.27 6.13
N VAL A 80 1.27 4.80 5.92
CA VAL A 80 2.47 5.48 6.42
C VAL A 80 3.28 6.16 5.33
N PHE A 81 3.65 5.46 4.24
CA PHE A 81 4.48 6.08 3.19
C PHE A 81 3.71 7.11 2.37
N MET A 82 2.44 6.84 2.07
CA MET A 82 1.58 7.83 1.43
C MET A 82 1.01 8.85 2.42
N HIS A 83 1.34 8.72 3.71
CA HIS A 83 0.83 9.54 4.81
C HIS A 83 -0.70 9.63 4.90
N LEU A 84 -1.40 8.70 4.23
CA LEU A 84 -2.85 8.73 4.10
C LEU A 84 -3.53 8.41 5.44
N GLY A 85 -2.80 7.84 6.40
CA GLY A 85 -3.26 7.55 7.75
C GLY A 85 -3.64 8.79 8.57
N ASP A 86 -2.94 9.91 8.37
CA ASP A 86 -3.11 11.13 9.18
C ASP A 86 -3.91 12.22 8.45
N GLU A 87 -4.32 11.93 7.21
CA GLU A 87 -4.93 12.91 6.32
C GLU A 87 -6.46 13.03 6.48
N ARG A 88 -7.08 14.05 5.87
CA ARG A 88 -8.55 14.22 5.90
C ARG A 88 -9.27 13.05 5.22
N SER A 89 -10.37 12.60 5.82
CA SER A 89 -11.19 11.46 5.33
C SER A 89 -11.59 11.60 3.85
N ASN A 90 -11.84 12.82 3.38
CA ASN A 90 -12.18 13.08 1.98
C ASN A 90 -11.01 12.78 1.04
N LEU A 91 -9.78 13.18 1.39
CA LEU A 91 -8.60 12.87 0.59
C LEU A 91 -8.31 11.36 0.60
N LYS A 92 -8.46 10.71 1.77
CA LYS A 92 -8.32 9.25 1.87
C LYS A 92 -9.26 8.55 0.90
N LYS A 93 -10.55 8.90 0.90
CA LYS A 93 -11.55 8.30 0.00
C LYS A 93 -11.26 8.60 -1.47
N ALA A 94 -10.81 9.82 -1.78
CA ALA A 94 -10.48 10.21 -3.16
C ALA A 94 -9.36 9.35 -3.76
N VAL A 95 -8.39 8.92 -2.94
CA VAL A 95 -7.32 8.01 -3.38
C VAL A 95 -7.76 6.55 -3.26
N LEU A 96 -8.33 6.13 -2.14
CA LEU A 96 -8.58 4.72 -1.85
C LEU A 96 -9.74 4.13 -2.66
N ALA A 97 -10.79 4.91 -2.93
CA ALA A 97 -11.96 4.43 -3.68
C ALA A 97 -11.64 3.99 -5.13
N PRO A 98 -10.95 4.80 -5.98
CA PRO A 98 -10.61 4.35 -7.33
C PRO A 98 -9.65 3.15 -7.32
N TYR A 99 -8.70 3.09 -6.38
CA TYR A 99 -7.82 1.94 -6.23
C TYR A 99 -8.57 0.66 -5.85
N MET A 100 -9.51 0.74 -4.90
CA MET A 100 -10.31 -0.40 -4.47
C MET A 100 -11.24 -0.89 -5.60
N LEU A 101 -11.87 0.02 -6.33
CA LEU A 101 -12.67 -0.31 -7.51
C LEU A 101 -11.80 -1.01 -8.57
N PHE A 102 -10.62 -0.48 -8.84
CA PHE A 102 -9.70 -1.06 -9.80
C PHE A 102 -9.26 -2.47 -9.42
N ILE A 103 -8.87 -2.70 -8.16
CA ILE A 103 -8.50 -4.04 -7.66
C ILE A 103 -9.69 -5.00 -7.77
N ALA A 104 -10.89 -4.58 -7.36
CA ALA A 104 -12.09 -5.40 -7.46
C ALA A 104 -12.41 -5.78 -8.93
N TYR A 105 -12.23 -4.83 -9.86
CA TYR A 105 -12.40 -5.07 -11.28
C TYR A 105 -11.36 -6.05 -11.85
N LEU A 106 -10.09 -5.93 -11.46
CA LEU A 106 -9.05 -6.88 -11.86
C LEU A 106 -9.33 -8.29 -11.32
N LEU A 107 -9.79 -8.41 -10.07
CA LEU A 107 -10.20 -9.70 -9.50
C LEU A 107 -11.39 -10.29 -10.26
N PHE A 108 -12.38 -9.47 -10.60
CA PHE A 108 -13.53 -9.90 -11.40
C PHE A 108 -13.09 -10.49 -12.75
N ILE A 109 -12.22 -9.79 -13.49
CA ILE A 109 -11.69 -10.29 -14.77
C ILE A 109 -10.91 -11.58 -14.56
N ALA A 110 -9.95 -11.61 -13.63
CA ALA A 110 -9.07 -12.76 -13.43
C ALA A 110 -9.87 -14.02 -13.06
N ILE A 111 -10.91 -13.87 -12.24
CA ILE A 111 -11.81 -14.97 -11.87
C ILE A 111 -12.66 -15.40 -13.07
N THR A 112 -13.29 -14.46 -13.77
CA THR A 112 -14.19 -14.76 -14.90
C THR A 112 -13.45 -15.45 -16.04
N GLU A 113 -12.31 -14.91 -16.46
CA GLU A 113 -11.47 -15.49 -17.51
C GLU A 113 -10.86 -16.83 -17.07
N GLY A 114 -10.44 -16.94 -15.79
CA GLY A 114 -9.92 -18.18 -15.24
C GLY A 114 -10.93 -19.32 -15.26
N PHE A 115 -12.17 -19.06 -14.86
CA PHE A 115 -13.26 -20.05 -14.93
C PHE A 115 -13.67 -20.35 -16.37
N GLY A 116 -13.70 -19.35 -17.26
CA GLY A 116 -13.97 -19.55 -18.68
C GLY A 116 -12.95 -20.47 -19.34
N HIS A 117 -11.66 -20.24 -19.11
CA HIS A 117 -10.59 -21.11 -19.60
C HIS A 117 -10.69 -22.54 -19.05
N LEU A 118 -10.98 -22.69 -17.75
CA LEU A 118 -11.17 -24.01 -17.13
C LEU A 118 -12.36 -24.76 -17.75
N GLY A 119 -13.46 -24.05 -18.02
CA GLY A 119 -14.63 -24.61 -18.70
C GLY A 119 -14.32 -25.09 -20.12
N ASN A 120 -13.59 -24.28 -20.90
CA ASN A 120 -13.17 -24.66 -22.25
C ASN A 120 -12.24 -25.87 -22.24
N PHE A 121 -11.28 -25.93 -21.30
CA PHE A 121 -10.40 -27.08 -21.16
C PHE A 121 -11.20 -28.37 -20.95
N ASN A 122 -12.18 -28.38 -20.04
CA ASN A 122 -13.00 -29.57 -19.76
C ASN A 122 -13.97 -29.95 -20.88
N ALA A 123 -14.32 -29.02 -21.77
CA ALA A 123 -15.29 -29.25 -22.84
C ALA A 123 -14.64 -29.73 -24.14
N PHE A 124 -13.37 -29.36 -24.39
CA PHE A 124 -12.67 -29.61 -25.65
C PHE A 124 -11.43 -30.50 -25.52
N HIS A 125 -11.03 -30.88 -24.30
CA HIS A 125 -10.00 -31.87 -23.99
C HIS A 125 -10.52 -32.91 -23.00
#